data_AF-A0A3A8PVE0-F1
#
_entry.id   AF-A0A3A8PVE0-F1
#
_cell.length_a   1.000
_cell.length_b   1.000
_cell.length_c   1.000
_cell.angle_alpha   90.00
_cell.angle_beta   90.00
_cell.angle_gamma   90.00
#
_symmetry.space_group_name_H-M   'P 1'
#
loop_
_entity.id
_entity.type
_entity.pdbx_description
1 polymer ?
#
loop_
_entity_poly.entity_id
_entity_poly.type
_entity_poly.pdbx_seq_one_letter_code
_entity_poly.pdbx_strand_id
1 'polypeptide(L)'
;APPAPPAVQLSGTDPRVRDLLKGLSSDADFARWLDSEDLARRFAASVNLIAEGQSPRMPLSFMAPAGAFRVTKRQGRTVGSAESHTRYDGVTRVIVSLDAKAVGQVYQELKPLLDAAHAELAPPGRSLEATLSQAIGRLTRVPIPKTSPELTAKGALYVYVDPELEALGAAEKHLLRMGPVNMRKVQAKLTELSAALGLPSQGQARQP
;
A
#
# COMPACT_ATOMS: atom_id res chain seq x y z
N ALA A 1 29.15 26.29 -13.18
CA ALA A 1 28.37 25.39 -12.29
C ALA A 1 29.00 24.00 -12.35
N PRO A 2 29.05 23.24 -11.24
CA PRO A 2 29.43 21.83 -11.33
C PRO A 2 28.41 21.08 -12.20
N PRO A 3 28.81 20.01 -12.90
CA PRO A 3 27.89 19.19 -13.67
C PRO A 3 26.84 18.58 -12.74
N ALA A 4 25.57 18.58 -13.16
CA ALA A 4 24.53 17.88 -12.44
C ALA A 4 24.93 16.39 -12.31
N PRO A 5 24.72 15.75 -11.14
CA PRO A 5 24.98 14.33 -11.00
C PRO A 5 24.20 13.55 -12.09
N PRO A 6 24.77 12.46 -12.62
CA PRO A 6 24.13 11.69 -13.67
C PRO A 6 22.75 11.22 -13.22
N ALA A 7 21.74 11.39 -14.09
CA ALA A 7 20.40 10.92 -13.83
C ALA A 7 20.42 9.39 -13.59
N VAL A 8 19.78 8.94 -12.51
CA VAL A 8 19.66 7.51 -12.21
C VAL A 8 18.78 6.86 -13.27
N GLN A 9 19.34 5.90 -14.02
CA GLN A 9 18.59 5.15 -15.04
C GLN A 9 17.67 4.12 -14.37
N LEU A 10 16.37 4.20 -14.65
CA LEU A 10 15.37 3.29 -14.08
C LEU A 10 15.18 2.02 -14.93
N SER A 11 15.30 2.12 -16.25
CA SER A 11 15.12 0.98 -17.16
C SER A 11 16.20 -0.09 -16.94
N GLY A 12 15.81 -1.36 -16.95
CA GLY A 12 16.73 -2.49 -16.79
C GLY A 12 17.21 -2.73 -15.34
N THR A 13 16.65 -2.02 -14.35
CA THR A 13 17.04 -2.17 -12.94
C THR A 13 16.32 -3.31 -12.22
N ASP A 14 15.22 -3.84 -12.77
CA ASP A 14 14.40 -4.88 -12.14
C ASP A 14 15.18 -6.13 -11.72
N PRO A 15 16.13 -6.69 -12.49
CA PRO A 15 16.90 -7.84 -12.03
C PRO A 15 17.65 -7.56 -10.72
N ARG A 16 18.31 -6.41 -10.63
CA ARG A 16 19.01 -5.97 -9.41
C ARG A 16 18.05 -5.72 -8.26
N VAL A 17 16.93 -5.03 -8.53
CA VAL A 17 15.90 -4.77 -7.51
C VAL A 17 15.36 -6.09 -6.97
N ARG A 18 15.01 -7.04 -7.85
CA ARG A 18 14.52 -8.36 -7.49
C ARG A 18 15.53 -9.13 -6.63
N ASP A 19 16.82 -9.10 -6.99
CA ASP A 19 17.86 -9.77 -6.20
C ASP A 19 17.95 -9.25 -4.76
N LEU A 20 17.83 -7.93 -4.57
CA LEU A 20 17.80 -7.32 -3.25
C LEU A 20 16.53 -7.65 -2.47
N LEU A 21 15.39 -7.77 -3.16
CA LEU A 21 14.10 -8.05 -2.53
C LEU A 21 13.91 -9.52 -2.13
N LYS A 22 14.60 -10.49 -2.77
CA LYS A 22 14.41 -11.95 -2.55
C LYS A 22 14.49 -12.37 -1.08
N GLY A 23 15.34 -11.72 -0.28
CA GLY A 23 15.56 -12.06 1.13
C GLY A 23 14.52 -11.50 2.11
N LEU A 24 13.55 -10.70 1.63
CA LEU A 24 12.62 -9.98 2.51
C LEU A 24 11.48 -10.85 3.05
N SER A 25 11.17 -11.96 2.38
CA SER A 25 10.16 -12.92 2.80
C SER A 25 10.38 -14.28 2.16
N SER A 26 10.00 -15.34 2.86
CA SER A 26 9.96 -16.72 2.35
C SER A 26 8.61 -17.11 1.71
N ASP A 27 7.65 -16.19 1.63
CA ASP A 27 6.33 -16.44 1.05
C ASP A 27 6.43 -16.64 -0.48
N ALA A 28 5.84 -17.73 -0.98
CA ALA A 28 5.89 -18.05 -2.40
C ALA A 28 5.17 -17.02 -3.28
N ASP A 29 4.09 -16.39 -2.79
CA ASP A 29 3.42 -15.33 -3.53
C ASP A 29 4.26 -14.06 -3.58
N PHE A 30 5.06 -13.78 -2.55
CA PHE A 30 6.02 -12.67 -2.58
C PHE A 30 7.03 -12.88 -3.71
N ALA A 31 7.67 -14.05 -3.76
CA ALA A 31 8.62 -14.39 -4.82
C ALA A 31 7.99 -14.25 -6.22
N ARG A 32 6.76 -14.78 -6.41
CA ARG A 32 6.01 -14.67 -7.66
C ARG A 32 5.67 -13.22 -8.03
N TRP A 33 5.35 -12.37 -7.05
CA TRP A 33 5.03 -10.97 -7.32
C TRP A 33 6.24 -10.18 -7.80
N LEU A 34 7.44 -10.55 -7.34
CA LEU A 34 8.67 -9.93 -7.81
C LEU A 34 8.92 -10.17 -9.30
N ASP A 35 8.30 -11.17 -9.94
CA ASP A 35 8.40 -11.38 -11.40
C ASP A 35 7.71 -10.26 -12.22
N SER A 36 6.98 -9.37 -11.56
CA SER A 36 6.45 -8.15 -12.19
C SER A 36 7.57 -7.25 -12.68
N GLU A 37 7.26 -6.46 -13.72
CA GLU A 37 8.16 -5.45 -14.27
C GLU A 37 7.91 -4.07 -13.64
N ASP A 38 8.89 -3.17 -13.79
CA ASP A 38 8.90 -1.79 -13.33
C ASP A 38 8.73 -1.68 -11.80
N LEU A 39 9.45 -2.51 -11.04
CA LEU A 39 9.26 -2.66 -9.59
C LEU A 39 9.40 -1.33 -8.84
N ALA A 40 10.45 -0.56 -9.15
CA ALA A 40 10.70 0.74 -8.53
C ALA A 40 9.61 1.77 -8.87
N ARG A 41 9.18 1.84 -10.14
CA ARG A 41 8.13 2.77 -10.59
C ARG A 41 6.77 2.40 -10.01
N ARG A 42 6.43 1.10 -9.96
CA ARG A 42 5.19 0.62 -9.34
C ARG A 42 5.15 0.92 -7.85
N PHE A 43 6.27 0.75 -7.15
CA PHE A 43 6.38 1.15 -5.74
C PHE A 43 6.13 2.66 -5.58
N ALA A 44 6.88 3.50 -6.30
CA ALA A 44 6.75 4.95 -6.24
C ALA A 44 5.34 5.43 -6.59
N ALA A 45 4.73 4.88 -7.64
CA ALA A 45 3.36 5.18 -8.04
C ALA A 45 2.34 4.77 -6.98
N SER A 46 2.50 3.58 -6.37
CA SER A 46 1.60 3.11 -5.32
C SER A 46 1.68 4.01 -4.08
N VAL A 47 2.90 4.39 -3.68
CA VAL A 47 3.15 5.31 -2.57
C VAL A 47 2.49 6.66 -2.83
N ASN A 48 2.69 7.25 -4.02
CA ASN A 48 2.09 8.53 -4.38
C ASN A 48 0.55 8.46 -4.40
N LEU A 49 -0.03 7.45 -5.03
CA LEU A 49 -1.49 7.26 -5.08
C LEU A 49 -2.10 7.12 -3.68
N ILE A 50 -1.49 6.31 -2.81
CA ILE A 50 -2.00 6.12 -1.44
C ILE A 50 -1.86 7.41 -0.62
N ALA A 51 -0.76 8.14 -0.76
CA ALA A 51 -0.55 9.43 -0.09
C ALA A 51 -1.62 10.46 -0.48
N GLU A 52 -2.12 10.42 -1.72
CA GLU A 52 -3.21 11.27 -2.21
C GLU A 52 -4.60 10.67 -1.97
N GLY A 53 -4.71 9.52 -1.29
CA GLY A 53 -5.97 8.83 -1.04
C GLY A 53 -6.61 8.20 -2.27
N GLN A 54 -5.85 8.06 -3.35
CA GLN A 54 -6.27 7.44 -4.59
C GLN A 54 -5.99 5.93 -4.59
N SER A 55 -6.66 5.20 -5.48
CA SER A 55 -6.53 3.74 -5.53
C SER A 55 -5.19 3.31 -6.15
N PRO A 56 -4.38 2.48 -5.47
CA PRO A 56 -3.17 1.89 -6.05
C PRO A 56 -3.45 0.64 -6.88
N ARG A 57 -4.70 0.38 -7.29
CA ARG A 57 -5.11 -0.90 -7.91
C ARG A 57 -4.38 -1.19 -9.21
N MET A 58 -4.10 -0.16 -10.01
CA MET A 58 -3.40 -0.31 -11.29
C MET A 58 -1.93 -0.73 -11.11
N PRO A 59 -1.08 0.00 -10.36
CA PRO A 59 0.30 -0.42 -10.15
C PRO A 59 0.42 -1.71 -9.35
N LEU A 60 -0.55 -2.03 -8.47
CA LEU A 60 -0.59 -3.26 -7.66
C LEU A 60 -1.49 -4.36 -8.25
N SER A 61 -1.75 -4.36 -9.55
CA SER A 61 -2.67 -5.32 -10.19
C SER A 61 -2.23 -6.79 -10.02
N PHE A 62 -0.94 -7.04 -9.89
CA PHE A 62 -0.37 -8.37 -9.63
C PHE A 62 -0.74 -8.94 -8.24
N MET A 63 -1.16 -8.08 -7.30
CA MET A 63 -1.65 -8.45 -5.97
C MET A 63 -3.18 -8.62 -5.93
N ALA A 64 -3.87 -8.50 -7.07
CA ALA A 64 -5.32 -8.46 -7.09
C ALA A 64 -5.92 -9.76 -6.50
N PRO A 65 -6.82 -9.66 -5.50
CA PRO A 65 -7.47 -10.83 -4.94
C PRO A 65 -8.38 -11.51 -5.97
N ALA A 66 -8.40 -12.84 -5.98
CA ALA A 66 -9.25 -13.61 -6.89
C ALA A 66 -10.73 -13.58 -6.46
N GLY A 67 -11.63 -13.63 -7.44
CA GLY A 67 -13.08 -13.71 -7.24
C GLY A 67 -13.76 -12.35 -6.98
N ALA A 68 -15.09 -12.31 -7.14
CA ALA A 68 -15.88 -11.09 -7.01
C ALA A 68 -16.14 -10.71 -5.54
N PHE A 69 -16.36 -9.41 -5.30
CA PHE A 69 -16.86 -8.93 -4.01
C PHE A 69 -18.33 -9.34 -3.84
N ARG A 70 -18.66 -9.88 -2.68
CA ARG A 70 -19.98 -10.34 -2.28
C ARG A 70 -20.45 -9.67 -1.00
N VAL A 71 -21.77 -9.51 -0.91
CA VAL A 71 -22.46 -9.01 0.29
C VAL A 71 -23.35 -10.10 0.86
N THR A 72 -23.70 -9.98 2.14
CA THR A 72 -24.69 -10.82 2.81
C THR A 72 -25.61 -9.94 3.64
N LYS A 73 -26.82 -10.41 3.91
CA LYS A 73 -27.71 -9.77 4.88
C LYS A 73 -27.39 -10.27 6.29
N ARG A 74 -27.21 -9.36 7.25
CA ARG A 74 -27.13 -9.67 8.69
C ARG A 74 -28.00 -8.69 9.46
N GLN A 75 -28.94 -9.22 10.26
CA GLN A 75 -29.87 -8.41 11.05
C GLN A 75 -30.58 -7.32 10.20
N GLY A 76 -31.05 -7.68 9.01
CA GLY A 76 -31.71 -6.75 8.08
C GLY A 76 -30.79 -5.82 7.29
N ARG A 77 -29.50 -5.72 7.63
CA ARG A 77 -28.51 -4.85 6.98
C ARG A 77 -27.69 -5.59 5.94
N THR A 78 -27.35 -4.94 4.84
CA THR A 78 -26.43 -5.48 3.83
C THR A 78 -25.00 -5.16 4.24
N VAL A 79 -24.15 -6.17 4.39
CA VAL A 79 -22.74 -6.01 4.81
C VAL A 79 -21.82 -6.82 3.90
N GLY A 80 -20.53 -6.50 3.89
CA GLY A 80 -19.53 -7.34 3.23
C GLY A 80 -19.55 -8.78 3.76
N SER A 81 -19.55 -9.76 2.86
CA SER A 81 -19.53 -11.17 3.25
C SER A 81 -18.18 -11.56 3.85
N ALA A 82 -18.14 -12.64 4.65
CA ALA A 82 -16.87 -13.12 5.22
C ALA A 82 -15.88 -13.50 4.10
N GLU A 83 -16.39 -14.16 3.05
CA GLU A 83 -15.58 -14.56 1.90
C GLU A 83 -14.97 -13.36 1.19
N SER A 84 -15.68 -12.23 1.12
CA SER A 84 -15.15 -11.00 0.52
C SER A 84 -13.87 -10.50 1.20
N HIS A 85 -13.80 -10.65 2.52
CA HIS A 85 -12.63 -10.32 3.33
C HIS A 85 -11.53 -11.37 3.14
N THR A 86 -11.87 -12.67 3.18
CA THR A 86 -10.93 -13.80 3.03
C THR A 86 -10.14 -13.76 1.73
N ARG A 87 -10.70 -13.19 0.64
CA ARG A 87 -9.95 -13.00 -0.61
C ARG A 87 -8.66 -12.18 -0.43
N TYR A 88 -8.61 -11.31 0.58
CA TYR A 88 -7.43 -10.50 0.90
C TYR A 88 -6.44 -11.22 1.82
N ASP A 89 -6.74 -12.41 2.33
CA ASP A 89 -5.87 -13.13 3.26
C ASP A 89 -4.50 -13.41 2.65
N GLY A 90 -4.44 -13.77 1.36
CA GLY A 90 -3.17 -13.96 0.64
C GLY A 90 -2.34 -12.68 0.60
N VAL A 91 -2.97 -11.54 0.34
CA VAL A 91 -2.28 -10.24 0.33
C VAL A 91 -1.78 -9.87 1.72
N THR A 92 -2.62 -10.02 2.74
CA THR A 92 -2.25 -9.76 4.12
C THR A 92 -1.13 -10.67 4.60
N ARG A 93 -1.16 -11.96 4.22
CA ARG A 93 -0.11 -12.93 4.55
C ARG A 93 1.24 -12.50 4.00
N VAL A 94 1.31 -12.13 2.73
CA VAL A 94 2.55 -11.63 2.11
C VAL A 94 3.04 -10.37 2.80
N ILE A 95 2.18 -9.37 3.03
CA ILE A 95 2.59 -8.13 3.71
C ILE A 95 3.16 -8.44 5.10
N VAL A 96 2.46 -9.26 5.90
CA VAL A 96 2.89 -9.62 7.26
C VAL A 96 4.16 -10.47 7.28
N SER A 97 4.45 -11.22 6.22
CA SER A 97 5.65 -12.05 6.12
C SER A 97 6.96 -11.26 5.94
N LEU A 98 6.88 -9.96 5.62
CA LEU A 98 8.06 -9.13 5.40
C LEU A 98 8.87 -8.95 6.69
N ASP A 99 10.17 -9.25 6.61
CA ASP A 99 11.15 -8.92 7.65
C ASP A 99 11.41 -7.41 7.63
N ALA A 100 10.88 -6.69 8.61
CA ALA A 100 10.96 -5.23 8.62
C ALA A 100 12.41 -4.71 8.71
N LYS A 101 13.30 -5.42 9.41
CA LYS A 101 14.71 -5.03 9.52
C LYS A 101 15.42 -5.18 8.18
N ALA A 102 15.21 -6.30 7.50
CA ALA A 102 15.76 -6.52 6.16
C ALA A 102 15.19 -5.50 5.16
N VAL A 103 13.89 -5.18 5.24
CA VAL A 103 13.28 -4.14 4.39
C VAL A 103 13.96 -2.80 4.61
N GLY A 104 14.25 -2.40 5.86
CA GLY A 104 14.96 -1.15 6.15
C GLY A 104 16.34 -1.09 5.49
N GLN A 105 17.10 -2.19 5.52
CA GLN A 105 18.43 -2.27 4.88
C GLN A 105 18.34 -2.17 3.35
N VAL A 106 17.44 -2.95 2.74
CA VAL A 106 17.23 -2.94 1.28
C VAL A 106 16.69 -1.59 0.82
N TYR A 107 15.83 -0.94 1.61
CA TYR A 107 15.30 0.38 1.32
C TYR A 107 16.42 1.43 1.22
N GLN A 108 17.40 1.41 2.14
CA GLN A 108 18.54 2.34 2.09
C GLN A 108 19.40 2.12 0.84
N GLU A 109 19.62 0.86 0.44
CA GLU A 109 20.38 0.55 -0.78
C GLU A 109 19.63 0.98 -2.06
N LEU A 110 18.31 0.78 -2.08
CA LEU A 110 17.46 1.16 -3.22
C LEU A 110 17.08 2.63 -3.22
N LYS A 111 17.38 3.39 -2.17
CA LYS A 111 16.91 4.77 -1.99
C LYS A 111 17.18 5.68 -3.20
N PRO A 112 18.38 5.72 -3.81
CA PRO A 112 18.62 6.55 -4.99
C PRO A 112 17.72 6.19 -6.19
N LEU A 113 17.44 4.89 -6.37
CA LEU A 113 16.56 4.40 -7.43
C LEU A 113 15.09 4.76 -7.16
N LEU A 114 14.64 4.56 -5.92
CA LEU A 114 13.27 4.87 -5.52
C LEU A 114 13.00 6.38 -5.53
N ASP A 115 13.97 7.21 -5.13
CA ASP A 115 13.90 8.67 -5.22
C ASP A 115 13.76 9.12 -6.68
N ALA A 116 14.54 8.52 -7.60
CA ALA A 116 14.43 8.82 -9.02
C ALA A 116 13.06 8.42 -9.61
N ALA A 117 12.55 7.23 -9.24
CA ALA A 117 11.22 6.78 -9.66
C ALA A 117 10.09 7.67 -9.08
N HIS A 118 10.26 8.15 -7.86
CA HIS A 118 9.31 9.07 -7.22
C HIS A 118 9.32 10.45 -7.89
N ALA A 119 10.50 10.97 -8.25
CA ALA A 119 10.64 12.29 -8.87
C ALA A 119 9.96 12.39 -10.26
N GLU A 120 9.70 11.28 -10.94
CA GLU A 120 8.92 11.27 -12.19
C GLU A 120 7.43 11.54 -11.99
N LEU A 121 6.92 11.35 -10.77
CA LEU A 121 5.50 11.42 -10.44
C LEU A 121 5.17 12.55 -9.45
N ALA A 122 6.09 12.86 -8.56
CA ALA A 122 5.86 13.77 -7.45
C ALA A 122 6.08 15.25 -7.85
N PRO A 123 5.32 16.18 -7.26
CA PRO A 123 5.61 17.60 -7.38
C PRO A 123 7.03 17.94 -6.89
N PRO A 124 7.67 18.99 -7.45
CA PRO A 124 8.97 19.46 -6.97
C PRO A 124 8.97 19.72 -5.46
N GLY A 125 10.05 19.33 -4.78
CA GLY A 125 10.24 19.56 -3.34
C GLY A 125 9.66 18.49 -2.41
N ARG A 126 8.89 17.52 -2.93
CA ARG A 126 8.36 16.42 -2.10
C ARG A 126 9.30 15.22 -2.11
N SER A 127 9.81 14.82 -0.95
CA SER A 127 10.67 13.63 -0.82
C SER A 127 9.86 12.34 -0.80
N LEU A 128 10.48 11.24 -1.26
CA LEU A 128 9.87 9.91 -1.19
C LEU A 128 9.51 9.53 0.26
N GLU A 129 10.39 9.81 1.22
CA GLU A 129 10.18 9.47 2.64
C GLU A 129 8.98 10.20 3.23
N ALA A 130 8.78 11.49 2.89
CA ALA A 130 7.61 12.24 3.32
C ALA A 130 6.32 11.67 2.70
N THR A 131 6.35 11.35 1.40
CA THR A 131 5.20 10.72 0.71
C THR A 131 4.89 9.33 1.28
N LEU A 132 5.90 8.50 1.53
CA LEU A 132 5.75 7.16 2.11
C LEU A 132 5.23 7.23 3.54
N SER A 133 5.75 8.15 4.36
CA SER A 133 5.21 8.42 5.70
C SER A 133 3.74 8.76 5.60
N GLN A 134 3.36 9.76 4.78
CA GLN A 134 1.97 10.15 4.56
C GLN A 134 1.07 8.98 4.12
N ALA A 135 1.52 8.18 3.15
CA ALA A 135 0.78 7.01 2.67
C ALA A 135 0.51 6.00 3.79
N ILE A 136 1.53 5.65 4.56
CA ILE A 136 1.40 4.74 5.71
C ILE A 136 0.43 5.31 6.74
N GLY A 137 0.59 6.60 7.11
CA GLY A 137 -0.29 7.22 8.11
C GLY A 137 -1.75 7.32 7.69
N ARG A 138 -2.02 7.51 6.39
CA ARG A 138 -3.40 7.46 5.88
C ARG A 138 -4.03 6.10 6.13
N LEU A 139 -3.29 5.01 5.88
CA LEU A 139 -3.77 3.65 6.09
C LEU A 139 -3.86 3.28 7.59
N THR A 140 -2.87 3.64 8.41
CA THR A 140 -2.85 3.28 9.84
C THR A 140 -3.85 4.06 10.69
N ARG A 141 -4.31 5.24 10.22
CA ARG A 141 -5.36 6.02 10.90
C ARG A 141 -6.78 5.57 10.60
N VAL A 142 -7.00 4.70 9.61
CA VAL A 142 -8.35 4.19 9.32
C VAL A 142 -8.87 3.44 10.55
N PRO A 143 -9.97 3.86 11.18
CA PRO A 143 -10.50 3.18 12.34
C PRO A 143 -10.99 1.78 11.94
N ILE A 144 -10.65 0.78 12.75
CA ILE A 144 -11.12 -0.60 12.51
C ILE A 144 -12.57 -0.70 13.01
N PRO A 145 -13.55 -0.97 12.13
CA PRO A 145 -14.94 -1.08 12.53
C PRO A 145 -15.17 -2.23 13.52
N LYS A 146 -15.92 -1.99 14.58
CA LYS A 146 -16.30 -3.02 15.58
C LYS A 146 -17.25 -4.06 14.99
N THR A 147 -18.05 -3.66 14.00
CA THR A 147 -18.99 -4.50 13.26
C THR A 147 -18.77 -4.26 11.77
N SER A 148 -19.23 -5.20 10.93
CA SER A 148 -19.14 -5.02 9.47
C SER A 148 -19.95 -3.79 9.05
N PRO A 149 -19.32 -2.81 8.36
CA PRO A 149 -20.03 -1.62 7.90
C PRO A 149 -21.19 -1.97 6.97
N GLU A 150 -22.28 -1.22 7.10
CA GLU A 150 -23.43 -1.35 6.22
C GLU A 150 -23.14 -0.78 4.83
N LEU A 151 -23.61 -1.49 3.82
CA LEU A 151 -23.44 -1.19 2.42
C LEU A 151 -24.79 -1.01 1.74
N THR A 152 -24.87 -0.10 0.78
CA THR A 152 -26.00 0.03 -0.13
C THR A 152 -25.53 -0.02 -1.57
N ALA A 153 -26.40 -0.51 -2.46
CA ALA A 153 -26.09 -0.59 -3.88
C ALA A 153 -26.14 0.80 -4.52
N LYS A 154 -25.14 1.12 -5.34
CA LYS A 154 -25.07 2.32 -6.17
C LYS A 154 -24.64 1.91 -7.57
N GLY A 155 -25.63 1.65 -8.43
CA GLY A 155 -25.40 1.04 -9.74
C GLY A 155 -24.79 -0.36 -9.60
N ALA A 156 -23.68 -0.63 -10.30
CA ALA A 156 -22.96 -1.90 -10.22
C ALA A 156 -22.03 -2.02 -9.00
N LEU A 157 -21.97 -1.02 -8.13
CA LEU A 157 -21.06 -0.95 -6.99
C LEU A 157 -21.81 -0.97 -5.66
N TYR A 158 -21.06 -1.25 -4.59
CA TYR A 158 -21.50 -1.06 -3.21
C TYR A 158 -20.74 0.10 -2.59
N VAL A 159 -21.47 0.98 -1.91
CA VAL A 159 -20.96 2.13 -1.14
C VAL A 159 -21.31 1.97 0.33
N TYR A 160 -20.54 2.58 1.22
CA TYR A 160 -20.84 2.59 2.65
C TYR A 160 -22.03 3.51 2.93
N VAL A 161 -22.92 3.04 3.81
CA VAL A 161 -24.06 3.86 4.29
C VAL A 161 -23.57 4.93 5.27
N ASP A 162 -22.54 4.61 6.06
CA ASP A 162 -21.89 5.56 6.97
C ASP A 162 -21.16 6.66 6.17
N PRO A 163 -21.57 7.94 6.30
CA PRO A 163 -20.95 9.04 5.55
C PRO A 163 -19.47 9.24 5.87
N GLU A 164 -19.03 8.96 7.09
CA GLU A 164 -17.62 9.10 7.49
C GLU A 164 -16.76 8.06 6.77
N LEU A 165 -17.24 6.82 6.69
CA LEU A 165 -16.55 5.74 5.96
C LEU A 165 -16.60 5.96 4.45
N GLU A 166 -17.72 6.48 3.91
CA GLU A 166 -17.83 6.73 2.47
C GLU A 166 -16.99 7.92 2.02
N ALA A 167 -16.79 8.93 2.88
CA ALA A 167 -15.94 10.09 2.62
C ALA A 167 -14.43 9.78 2.61
N LEU A 168 -14.02 8.60 3.10
CA LEU A 168 -12.63 8.17 3.04
C LEU A 168 -12.13 8.05 1.60
N GLY A 169 -10.82 8.26 1.43
CA GLY A 169 -10.15 8.05 0.15
C GLY A 169 -10.28 6.61 -0.35
N ALA A 170 -10.07 6.43 -1.65
CA ALA A 170 -10.15 5.11 -2.28
C ALA A 170 -9.14 4.11 -1.69
N ALA A 171 -7.94 4.57 -1.28
CA ALA A 171 -6.94 3.73 -0.62
C ALA A 171 -7.44 3.19 0.74
N GLU A 172 -8.01 4.06 1.57
CA GLU A 172 -8.58 3.69 2.86
C GLU A 172 -9.79 2.77 2.71
N LYS A 173 -10.65 3.03 1.71
CA LYS A 173 -11.77 2.14 1.39
C LYS A 173 -11.32 0.76 0.89
N HIS A 174 -10.15 0.65 0.23
CA HIS A 174 -9.56 -0.66 -0.05
C HIS A 174 -9.19 -1.40 1.23
N LEU A 175 -8.58 -0.71 2.20
CA LEU A 175 -8.25 -1.29 3.50
C LEU A 175 -9.51 -1.76 4.24
N LEU A 176 -10.59 -0.96 4.26
CA LEU A 176 -11.88 -1.37 4.83
C LEU A 176 -12.44 -2.64 4.18
N ARG A 177 -12.29 -2.80 2.86
CA ARG A 177 -12.74 -4.00 2.12
C ARG A 177 -11.95 -5.26 2.46
N MET A 178 -10.79 -5.15 3.10
CA MET A 178 -10.03 -6.30 3.62
C MET A 178 -10.67 -6.90 4.87
N GLY A 179 -11.55 -6.15 5.56
CA GLY A 179 -12.19 -6.56 6.80
C GLY A 179 -11.29 -6.42 8.03
N PRO A 180 -11.87 -6.39 9.24
CA PRO A 180 -11.19 -5.94 10.46
C PRO A 180 -10.02 -6.82 10.91
N VAL A 181 -9.97 -8.09 10.52
CA VAL A 181 -8.84 -9.00 10.83
C VAL A 181 -7.62 -8.62 9.98
N ASN A 182 -7.81 -8.47 8.68
CA ASN A 182 -6.72 -8.13 7.77
C ASN A 182 -6.26 -6.69 7.93
N MET A 183 -7.19 -5.75 8.20
CA MET A 183 -6.84 -4.37 8.55
C MET A 183 -5.85 -4.30 9.70
N ARG A 184 -6.14 -4.98 10.83
CA ARG A 184 -5.26 -4.99 12.00
C ARG A 184 -3.86 -5.48 11.68
N LYS A 185 -3.77 -6.60 10.97
CA LYS A 185 -2.49 -7.20 10.56
C LYS A 185 -1.68 -6.27 9.66
N VAL A 186 -2.32 -5.70 8.65
CA VAL A 186 -1.69 -4.76 7.72
C VAL A 186 -1.25 -3.49 8.44
N GLN A 187 -2.13 -2.86 9.23
CA GLN A 187 -1.79 -1.63 9.96
C GLN A 187 -0.64 -1.84 10.95
N ALA A 188 -0.62 -2.97 11.66
CA ALA A 188 0.48 -3.32 12.56
C ALA A 188 1.81 -3.45 11.80
N LYS A 189 1.82 -4.20 10.69
CA LYS A 189 3.02 -4.36 9.86
C LYS A 189 3.46 -3.04 9.20
N LEU A 190 2.54 -2.20 8.74
CA LEU A 190 2.87 -0.87 8.20
C LEU A 190 3.52 0.04 9.27
N THR A 191 3.08 -0.07 10.52
CA THR A 191 3.69 0.65 11.65
C THR A 191 5.11 0.14 11.93
N GLU A 192 5.28 -1.18 11.93
CA GLU A 192 6.59 -1.83 12.09
C GLU A 192 7.57 -1.43 10.97
N LEU A 193 7.12 -1.44 9.72
CA LEU A 193 7.91 -1.01 8.57
C LEU A 193 8.26 0.48 8.67
N SER A 194 7.30 1.34 9.03
CA SER A 194 7.56 2.77 9.21
C SER A 194 8.69 3.03 10.20
N ALA A 195 8.74 2.27 11.29
CA ALA A 195 9.80 2.37 12.29
C ALA A 195 11.14 1.87 11.74
N ALA A 196 11.14 0.72 11.06
CA ALA A 196 12.37 0.14 10.50
C ALA A 196 13.01 0.99 9.39
N LEU A 197 12.19 1.74 8.64
CA LEU A 197 12.67 2.67 7.62
C LEU A 197 13.13 4.02 8.20
N GLY A 198 12.88 4.29 9.49
CA GLY A 198 13.19 5.58 10.11
C GLY A 198 12.39 6.74 9.51
N LEU A 199 11.16 6.48 9.05
CA LEU A 199 10.35 7.51 8.38
C LEU A 199 10.00 8.66 9.33
N PRO A 200 9.90 9.89 8.82
CA PRO A 200 9.58 11.04 9.64
C PRO A 200 8.19 10.89 10.27
N SER A 201 8.09 11.30 11.53
CA SER A 201 6.82 11.43 12.24
C SER A 201 5.88 12.32 11.43
N GLN A 202 4.60 11.97 11.36
CA GLN A 202 3.57 12.67 10.58
C GLN A 202 3.42 14.19 10.86
N GLY A 203 3.97 14.69 11.97
CA GLY A 203 4.05 16.12 12.29
C GLY A 203 5.24 16.87 11.67
N GLN A 204 6.29 16.16 11.23
CA GLN A 204 7.49 16.74 10.62
C GLN A 204 7.42 16.79 9.08
N ALA A 205 6.64 15.90 8.45
CA ALA A 205 6.48 15.85 6.98
C ALA A 205 5.68 17.04 6.38
N ARG A 206 5.29 18.02 7.20
CA ARG A 206 4.52 19.22 6.80
C ARG A 206 5.36 20.51 6.72
N GLN A 207 6.67 20.45 6.86
CA GLN A 207 7.50 21.65 6.71
C GLN A 207 7.93 21.80 5.25
N PRO A 208 7.63 22.96 4.61
CA PRO A 208 8.13 23.28 3.27
C PRO A 208 9.64 23.51 3.25
#